data_AF-A0A1V9Z4T5-F1
#
_entry.id   AF-A0A1V9Z4T5-F1
#
_cell.length_a   1.000
_cell.length_b   1.000
_cell.length_c   1.000
_cell.angle_alpha   90.00
_cell.angle_beta   90.00
_cell.angle_gamma   90.00
#
_symmetry.space_group_name_H-M   'P 1'
#
loop_
_entity.id
_entity.type
_entity.pdbx_description
1 polymer ?
#
loop_
_entity_poly.entity_id
_entity_poly.type
_entity_poly.pdbx_seq_one_letter_code
_entity_poly.pdbx_strand_id
1 'polypeptide(L)'
;MQRGFFEELLKLRAMDLSCQTVMAVKSQIRALQHQTLLCRPKPADAADVGNFLRQYVPLIVRLMSTRRQVQMAVLTWVVSLNHIFGKDALRDVSTALVAAVLTNPHPVRRAFCMKTLIHSTRFDGSVFLAVLDCKDIGADSTPPPSTPPHP
;
A
#
# COMPACT_ATOMS: atom_id res chain seq x y z
N MET A 1 15.28 12.01 16.76
CA MET A 1 15.08 12.80 15.52
C MET A 1 14.29 11.99 14.50
N GLN A 2 12.96 12.12 14.49
CA GLN A 2 12.09 11.57 13.42
C GLN A 2 10.97 12.56 13.03
N ARG A 3 10.98 13.78 13.57
CA ARG A 3 9.91 14.77 13.43
C ARG A 3 9.64 15.13 11.96
N GLY A 4 10.69 15.30 11.15
CA GLY A 4 10.55 15.60 9.72
C GLY A 4 9.85 14.50 8.92
N PHE A 5 10.07 13.23 9.25
CA PHE A 5 9.37 12.10 8.60
C PHE A 5 7.86 12.16 8.87
N PHE A 6 7.47 12.32 10.15
CA PHE A 6 6.06 12.40 10.53
C PHE A 6 5.37 13.64 9.96
N GLU A 7 6.05 14.78 9.92
CA GLU A 7 5.54 16.02 9.31
C GLU A 7 5.27 15.84 7.81
N GLU A 8 6.19 15.24 7.05
CA GLU A 8 5.97 14.96 5.62
C GLU A 8 4.84 13.96 5.37
N LEU A 9 4.64 13.00 6.28
CA LEU A 9 3.54 12.04 6.21
C LEU A 9 2.18 12.70 6.50
N LEU A 10 2.14 13.64 7.46
CA LEU A 10 0.94 14.44 7.76
C LEU A 10 0.59 15.37 6.59
N LYS A 11 1.57 16.02 5.97
CA LYS A 11 1.37 16.80 4.75
C LYS A 11 0.80 15.93 3.63
N LEU A 12 1.32 14.72 3.44
CA LEU A 12 0.82 13.78 2.45
C LEU A 12 -0.65 13.39 2.70
N ARG A 13 -1.06 13.22 3.97
CA ARG A 13 -2.45 12.95 4.35
C ARG A 13 -3.37 14.15 4.17
N ALA A 14 -2.87 15.35 4.41
CA ALA A 14 -3.64 16.59 4.24
C ALA A 14 -3.83 16.99 2.77
N MET A 15 -3.09 16.37 1.83
CA MET A 15 -3.27 16.64 0.41
C MET A 15 -4.61 16.13 -0.10
N ASP A 16 -5.38 17.02 -0.71
CA ASP A 16 -6.52 16.65 -1.53
C ASP A 16 -6.05 16.13 -2.89
N LEU A 17 -6.03 14.80 -3.03
CA LEU A 17 -5.60 14.13 -4.25
C LEU A 17 -6.53 14.39 -5.46
N SER A 18 -7.72 14.96 -5.26
CA SER A 18 -8.64 15.29 -6.37
C SER A 18 -8.24 16.58 -7.10
N CYS A 19 -7.66 17.55 -6.39
CA CYS A 19 -7.30 18.85 -6.93
C CYS A 19 -5.80 19.01 -7.24
N GLN A 20 -4.97 18.05 -6.81
CA GLN A 20 -3.52 18.14 -6.90
C GLN A 20 -2.94 17.59 -8.20
N THR A 21 -1.89 18.23 -8.70
CA THR A 21 -1.17 17.73 -9.87
C THR A 21 -0.34 16.50 -9.53
N VAL A 22 -0.16 15.62 -10.52
CA VAL A 22 0.72 14.44 -10.43
C VAL A 22 2.13 14.82 -9.97
N MET A 23 2.63 15.96 -10.42
CA MET A 23 3.95 16.48 -10.06
C MET A 23 4.03 16.91 -8.59
N ALA A 24 3.01 17.58 -8.07
CA ALA A 24 2.95 17.99 -6.67
C ALA A 24 2.96 16.76 -5.74
N VAL A 25 2.11 15.77 -6.02
CA VAL A 25 2.02 14.52 -5.26
C VAL A 25 3.36 13.76 -5.27
N LYS A 26 3.98 13.66 -6.46
CA LYS A 26 5.29 13.01 -6.62
C LYS A 26 6.40 13.74 -5.87
N SER A 27 6.39 15.08 -5.87
CA SER A 27 7.34 15.90 -5.12
C SER A 27 7.24 15.64 -3.62
N GLN A 28 6.00 15.62 -3.09
CA GLN A 28 5.73 15.34 -1.68
C GLN A 28 6.22 13.94 -1.27
N ILE A 29 6.00 12.92 -2.11
CA ILE A 29 6.51 11.56 -1.84
C ILE A 29 8.04 11.52 -1.85
N ARG A 30 8.69 12.29 -2.72
CA ARG A 30 10.17 12.39 -2.74
C ARG A 30 10.71 13.09 -1.49
N ALA A 31 10.05 14.13 -1.02
CA ALA A 31 10.40 14.80 0.25
C ALA A 31 10.28 13.82 1.43
N LEU A 32 9.18 13.08 1.48
CA LEU A 32 8.97 12.02 2.47
C LEU A 32 10.04 10.91 2.39
N GLN A 33 10.40 10.48 1.17
CA GLN A 33 11.48 9.52 0.97
C GLN A 33 12.83 10.06 1.45
N HIS A 34 13.14 11.32 1.14
CA HIS A 34 14.37 11.95 1.61
C HIS A 34 14.43 11.97 3.15
N GLN A 35 13.36 12.39 3.82
CA GLN A 35 13.28 12.37 5.29
C GLN A 35 13.38 10.95 5.85
N THR A 36 12.80 9.96 5.17
CA THR A 36 12.92 8.53 5.55
C THR A 36 14.38 8.09 5.54
N LEU A 37 15.15 8.43 4.50
CA LEU A 37 16.56 8.05 4.37
C LEU A 37 17.47 8.74 5.40
N LEU A 38 17.05 9.88 5.96
CA LEU A 38 17.77 10.57 7.03
C LEU A 38 17.47 9.97 8.43
N CYS A 39 16.46 9.11 8.54
CA CYS A 39 16.12 8.49 9.82
C CYS A 39 17.20 7.49 10.23
N ARG A 40 17.52 7.49 11.53
CA ARG A 40 18.37 6.49 12.18
C ARG A 40 17.61 5.86 13.34
N PRO A 41 16.63 4.98 13.06
CA PRO A 41 15.75 4.43 14.09
C PRO A 41 16.51 3.46 15.00
N LYS A 42 16.19 3.50 16.30
CA LYS A 42 16.49 2.36 17.17
C LYS A 42 15.47 1.24 16.91
N PRO A 43 15.77 -0.02 17.25
CA PRO A 43 14.85 -1.14 17.04
C PRO A 43 13.46 -0.92 17.65
N ALA A 44 13.38 -0.34 18.86
CA ALA A 44 12.12 -0.01 19.51
C ALA A 44 11.31 1.03 18.70
N ASP A 45 11.97 2.11 18.26
CA ASP A 45 11.32 3.15 17.45
C ASP A 45 10.78 2.62 16.12
N ALA A 46 11.43 1.59 15.54
CA ALA A 46 11.01 1.00 14.27
C ALA A 46 9.66 0.27 14.39
N ALA A 47 9.41 -0.40 15.51
CA ALA A 47 8.13 -1.06 15.78
C ALA A 47 6.99 -0.04 15.94
N ASP A 48 7.24 1.05 16.68
CA ASP A 48 6.27 2.14 16.87
C ASP A 48 5.93 2.83 15.54
N VAL A 49 6.94 3.05 14.69
CA VAL A 49 6.75 3.57 13.33
C VAL A 49 5.90 2.62 12.49
N GLY A 50 6.11 1.31 12.59
CA GLY A 50 5.26 0.31 11.94
C GLY A 50 3.80 0.44 12.35
N ASN A 51 3.54 0.50 13.65
CA ASN A 51 2.18 0.68 14.20
C ASN A 51 1.52 1.98 13.71
N PHE A 52 2.27 3.07 13.69
CA PHE A 52 1.79 4.35 13.19
C PHE A 52 1.49 4.31 11.67
N LEU A 53 2.39 3.76 10.87
CA LEU A 53 2.24 3.65 9.42
C LEU A 53 1.06 2.77 8.99
N ARG A 54 0.63 1.85 9.83
CA ARG A 54 -0.57 1.01 9.57
C ARG A 54 -1.81 1.86 9.30
N GLN A 55 -1.95 3.01 9.97
CA GLN A 55 -3.07 3.94 9.77
C GLN A 55 -3.06 4.61 8.38
N TYR A 56 -1.90 4.63 7.72
CA TYR A 56 -1.70 5.26 6.42
C TYR A 56 -1.82 4.29 5.24
N VAL A 57 -1.96 2.98 5.48
CA VAL A 57 -2.12 1.96 4.44
C VAL A 57 -3.20 2.33 3.40
N PRO A 58 -4.41 2.79 3.78
CA PRO A 58 -5.44 3.19 2.80
C PRO A 58 -4.98 4.34 1.89
N LEU A 59 -4.26 5.33 2.45
CA LEU A 59 -3.72 6.45 1.68
C LEU A 59 -2.62 5.97 0.71
N ILE A 60 -1.71 5.12 1.18
CA ILE A 60 -0.62 4.57 0.38
C ILE A 60 -1.17 3.80 -0.83
N VAL A 61 -2.19 2.97 -0.61
CA VAL A 61 -2.84 2.17 -1.65
C VAL A 61 -3.59 3.06 -2.64
N ARG A 62 -4.26 4.12 -2.14
CA ARG A 62 -4.89 5.13 -3.00
C ARG A 62 -3.85 5.82 -3.89
N LEU A 63 -2.70 6.22 -3.34
CA LEU A 63 -1.61 6.82 -4.11
C LEU A 63 -1.06 5.86 -5.17
N MET A 64 -0.91 4.56 -4.86
CA MET A 64 -0.52 3.54 -5.84
C MET A 64 -1.54 3.35 -6.97
N SER A 65 -2.80 3.75 -6.76
CA SER A 65 -3.90 3.64 -7.73
C SER A 65 -4.03 4.86 -8.64
N THR A 66 -3.26 5.93 -8.42
CA THR A 66 -3.42 7.20 -9.16
C THR A 66 -2.79 7.14 -10.57
N ARG A 67 -1.52 7.53 -10.71
CA ARG A 67 -0.77 7.56 -11.97
C ARG A 67 0.52 6.78 -11.81
N ARG A 68 1.02 6.19 -12.92
CA ARG A 68 2.27 5.40 -12.95
C ARG A 68 3.45 6.10 -12.26
N GLN A 69 3.61 7.41 -12.47
CA GLN A 69 4.73 8.16 -11.88
C GLN A 69 4.64 8.24 -10.35
N VAL A 70 3.43 8.44 -9.80
CA VAL A 70 3.17 8.45 -8.36
C VAL A 70 3.35 7.04 -7.80
N GLN A 71 2.77 6.04 -8.46
CA GLN A 71 2.91 4.63 -8.09
C GLN A 71 4.38 4.22 -7.96
N MET A 72 5.22 4.57 -8.93
CA MET A 72 6.66 4.29 -8.86
C MET A 72 7.33 5.01 -7.69
N ALA A 73 7.00 6.28 -7.45
CA ALA A 73 7.56 7.03 -6.31
C ALA A 73 7.17 6.41 -4.97
N VAL A 74 5.90 6.01 -4.80
CA VAL A 74 5.43 5.33 -3.58
C VAL A 74 6.14 4.01 -3.39
N LEU A 75 6.27 3.19 -4.43
CA LEU A 75 6.95 1.91 -4.33
C LEU A 75 8.42 2.08 -3.95
N THR A 76 9.13 3.03 -4.56
CA THR A 76 10.52 3.35 -4.16
C THR A 76 10.60 3.78 -2.70
N TRP A 77 9.65 4.59 -2.23
CA TRP A 77 9.59 4.97 -0.83
C TRP A 77 9.34 3.77 0.10
N VAL A 78 8.46 2.83 -0.26
CA VAL A 78 8.24 1.58 0.50
C VAL A 78 9.51 0.74 0.58
N VAL A 79 10.32 0.68 -0.49
CA VAL A 79 11.65 0.04 -0.44
C VAL A 79 12.55 0.76 0.57
N SER A 80 12.62 2.09 0.53
CA SER A 80 13.40 2.88 1.48
C SER A 80 12.95 2.69 2.93
N LEU A 81 11.64 2.62 3.19
CA LEU A 81 11.10 2.33 4.53
C LEU A 81 11.61 0.99 5.07
N ASN A 82 11.51 -0.07 4.27
CA ASN A 82 11.94 -1.42 4.68
C ASN A 82 13.45 -1.52 4.83
N HIS A 83 14.21 -0.73 4.07
CA HIS A 83 15.66 -0.63 4.23
C HIS A 83 16.06 0.06 5.53
N ILE A 84 15.39 1.16 5.90
CA ILE A 84 15.77 1.98 7.06
C ILE A 84 15.22 1.44 8.37
N PHE A 85 13.95 1.03 8.42
CA PHE A 85 13.29 0.54 9.64
C PHE A 85 13.35 -0.98 9.80
N GLY A 86 13.76 -1.70 8.76
CA GLY A 86 13.85 -3.16 8.75
C GLY A 86 12.53 -3.83 8.35
N LYS A 87 12.66 -4.97 7.66
CA LYS A 87 11.52 -5.72 7.12
C LYS A 87 10.64 -6.36 8.21
N ASP A 88 11.23 -6.78 9.32
CA ASP A 88 10.50 -7.44 10.41
C ASP A 88 9.63 -6.45 11.20
N ALA A 89 10.17 -5.26 11.52
CA ALA A 89 9.43 -4.21 12.19
C ALA A 89 8.23 -3.69 11.36
N LEU A 90 8.36 -3.74 10.02
CA LEU A 90 7.32 -3.33 9.09
C LEU A 90 6.47 -4.48 8.54
N ARG A 91 6.58 -5.70 9.11
CA ARG A 91 5.88 -6.89 8.59
C ARG A 91 4.37 -6.67 8.54
N ASP A 92 3.79 -6.11 9.58
CA ASP A 92 2.35 -5.87 9.68
C ASP A 92 1.86 -4.85 8.65
N VAL A 93 2.62 -3.76 8.47
CA VAL A 93 2.31 -2.73 7.46
C VAL A 93 2.41 -3.32 6.07
N SER A 94 3.45 -4.11 5.81
CA SER A 94 3.67 -4.76 4.52
C SER A 94 2.58 -5.78 4.21
N THR A 95 2.12 -6.54 5.21
CA THR A 95 0.99 -7.47 5.11
C THR A 95 -0.30 -6.73 4.78
N ALA A 96 -0.59 -5.64 5.49
CA ALA A 96 -1.75 -4.80 5.23
C ALA A 96 -1.70 -4.16 3.83
N LEU A 97 -0.52 -3.73 3.37
CA LEU A 97 -0.33 -3.20 2.02
C LEU A 97 -0.58 -4.26 0.94
N VAL A 98 -0.04 -5.47 1.12
CA VAL A 98 -0.26 -6.59 0.19
C VAL A 98 -1.74 -6.94 0.14
N ALA A 99 -2.40 -7.10 1.30
CA ALA A 99 -3.83 -7.36 1.40
C ALA A 99 -4.63 -6.32 0.62
N ALA A 100 -4.35 -5.05 0.89
CA ALA A 100 -5.07 -3.94 0.28
C ALA A 100 -4.80 -3.84 -1.23
N VAL A 101 -3.58 -4.09 -1.73
CA VAL A 101 -3.29 -4.11 -3.18
C VAL A 101 -4.04 -5.25 -3.87
N LEU A 102 -4.16 -6.40 -3.22
CA LEU A 102 -4.87 -7.56 -3.76
C LEU A 102 -6.38 -7.36 -3.82
N THR A 103 -6.98 -6.71 -2.81
CA THR A 103 -8.43 -6.45 -2.72
C THR A 103 -8.86 -5.12 -3.33
N ASN A 104 -7.93 -4.24 -3.72
CA ASN A 104 -8.27 -2.91 -4.24
C ASN A 104 -9.13 -3.01 -5.52
N PRO A 105 -10.33 -2.42 -5.57
CA PRO A 105 -11.20 -2.45 -6.75
C PRO A 105 -10.70 -1.56 -7.91
N HIS A 106 -9.82 -0.59 -7.64
CA HIS A 106 -9.30 0.33 -8.64
C HIS A 106 -8.19 -0.29 -9.52
N PRO A 107 -7.95 0.26 -10.73
CA PRO A 107 -6.93 -0.23 -11.65
C PRO A 107 -5.50 0.05 -11.14
N VAL A 108 -5.05 -0.75 -10.18
CA VAL A 108 -3.65 -0.85 -9.78
C VAL A 108 -2.97 -1.84 -10.71
N ARG A 109 -1.73 -1.54 -11.13
CA ARG A 109 -0.87 -2.53 -11.81
C ARG A 109 -0.43 -3.60 -10.79
N ARG A 110 -1.37 -4.46 -10.37
CA ARG A 110 -1.19 -5.40 -9.25
C ARG A 110 0.06 -6.25 -9.43
N ALA A 111 0.27 -6.86 -10.60
CA ALA A 111 1.48 -7.65 -10.87
C ALA A 111 2.78 -6.86 -10.67
N PHE A 112 2.80 -5.58 -11.07
CA PHE A 112 3.96 -4.71 -10.88
C PHE A 112 4.17 -4.34 -9.41
N CYS A 113 3.12 -3.90 -8.71
CA CYS A 113 3.18 -3.62 -7.27
C CYS A 113 3.62 -4.84 -6.48
N MET A 114 2.97 -5.98 -6.71
CA MET A 114 3.24 -7.24 -6.01
C MET A 114 4.66 -7.71 -6.25
N LYS A 115 5.19 -7.63 -7.48
CA LYS A 115 6.59 -7.96 -7.75
C LYS A 115 7.54 -7.15 -6.87
N THR A 116 7.33 -5.83 -6.76
CA THR A 116 8.15 -4.99 -5.88
C THR A 116 7.97 -5.38 -4.41
N LEU A 117 6.73 -5.50 -3.93
CA LEU A 117 6.44 -5.81 -2.52
C LEU A 117 7.03 -7.15 -2.09
N ILE A 118 6.94 -8.18 -2.94
CA ILE A 118 7.51 -9.51 -2.70
C ILE A 118 9.04 -9.45 -2.47
N HIS A 119 9.76 -8.62 -3.23
CA HIS A 119 11.21 -8.53 -3.09
C HIS A 119 11.64 -7.57 -1.96
N SER A 120 10.88 -6.51 -1.72
CA SER A 120 11.32 -5.43 -0.83
C SER A 120 10.80 -5.52 0.60
N THR A 121 9.81 -6.37 0.88
CA THR A 121 9.14 -6.42 2.19
C THR A 121 9.16 -7.84 2.79
N ARG A 122 8.78 -7.97 4.06
CA ARG A 122 8.33 -9.24 4.67
C ARG A 122 6.86 -9.09 5.02
N PHE A 123 6.05 -10.11 4.76
CA PHE A 123 4.62 -10.08 5.07
C PHE A 123 4.12 -11.50 5.33
N ASP A 124 2.94 -11.59 5.93
CA ASP A 124 2.29 -12.86 6.19
C ASP A 124 1.67 -13.45 4.91
N GLY A 125 2.06 -14.67 4.53
CA GLY A 125 1.57 -15.33 3.31
C GLY A 125 0.10 -15.75 3.38
N SER A 126 -0.49 -15.87 4.58
CA SER A 126 -1.91 -16.19 4.76
C SER A 126 -2.84 -15.16 4.10
N VAL A 127 -2.35 -13.94 3.86
CA VAL A 127 -3.05 -12.88 3.12
C VAL A 127 -3.52 -13.33 1.74
N PHE A 128 -2.79 -14.22 1.07
CA PHE A 128 -3.19 -14.72 -0.25
C PHE A 128 -4.39 -15.65 -0.17
N LEU A 129 -4.46 -16.48 0.87
CA LEU A 129 -5.57 -17.41 1.09
C LEU A 129 -6.87 -16.63 1.33
N ALA A 130 -6.81 -15.63 2.23
CA ALA A 130 -7.96 -14.77 2.52
C ALA A 130 -8.49 -14.01 1.28
N VAL A 131 -7.62 -13.71 0.31
CA VAL A 131 -8.01 -13.06 -0.95
C VAL A 131 -8.62 -14.04 -1.95
N LEU A 132 -8.15 -15.29 -1.97
CA LEU A 132 -8.71 -16.35 -2.82
C LEU A 132 -10.12 -16.73 -2.34
N ASP A 133 -10.30 -16.94 -1.04
CA ASP A 133 -11.60 -17.27 -0.45
C ASP A 133 -12.67 -16.19 -0.72
N CYS A 134 -12.27 -14.91 -0.69
CA CYS A 134 -13.17 -13.79 -1.01
C CYS A 134 -13.59 -13.72 -2.49
N LYS A 135 -12.81 -14.30 -3.41
CA LYS A 135 -13.14 -14.31 -4.84
C LYS A 135 -14.09 -15.45 -5.21
N ASP A 136 -13.99 -16.58 -4.54
CA ASP A 136 -14.86 -17.74 -4.80
C ASP A 136 -16.31 -17.48 -4.36
N ILE A 137 -16.53 -16.66 -3.32
CA ILE A 137 -17.89 -16.27 -2.87
C ILE A 137 -18.59 -15.35 -3.90
N GLY A 138 -17.84 -14.66 -4.76
CA GLY A 138 -18.39 -13.73 -5.77
C GLY A 138 -18.79 -14.36 -7.11
N ALA A 139 -18.48 -15.65 -7.33
CA ALA A 139 -18.75 -16.35 -8.59
C ALA A 139 -20.07 -17.14 -8.61
N ASP A 140 -20.75 -17.27 -7.46
CA ASP A 140 -21.88 -18.21 -7.29
C ASP A 140 -23.26 -17.52 -7.19
N SER A 141 -23.37 -16.24 -7.55
CA SER A 141 -24.64 -15.51 -7.54
C SER A 141 -25.28 -15.37 -8.93
N THR A 142 -25.10 -16.39 -9.80
CA THR A 142 -25.82 -16.47 -11.07
C THR A 142 -27.04 -17.37 -10.86
N PRO A 143 -28.28 -16.86 -10.81
CA PRO A 143 -29.44 -17.73 -10.70
C PRO A 143 -29.49 -18.66 -11.92
N PRO A 144 -29.85 -19.95 -11.74
CA PRO A 144 -29.93 -20.90 -12.85
C PRO A 144 -30.92 -20.38 -13.89
N PRO A 145 -30.65 -20.57 -15.20
CA PRO A 145 -31.55 -20.14 -16.25
C PRO A 145 -32.89 -20.86 -16.09
N SER A 146 -33.96 -20.09 -15.85
CA SER A 146 -35.33 -20.57 -15.85
C SER A 146 -35.66 -21.12 -17.23
N THR A 147 -35.81 -22.44 -17.31
CA THR A 147 -36.28 -23.18 -18.50
C THR A 147 -37.63 -22.65 -18.98
N PRO A 148 -37.83 -22.41 -20.29
CA PRO A 148 -39.12 -21.99 -20.81
C PRO A 148 -40.11 -23.18 -20.82
N PRO A 149 -41.42 -22.92 -20.71
CA PRO A 149 -42.43 -23.98 -20.77
C PRO A 149 -42.53 -24.49 -22.21
N HIS A 150 -42.43 -25.80 -22.37
CA HIS A 150 -42.72 -26.46 -23.64
C HIS A 150 -44.25 -26.50 -23.87
N PRO A 151 -44.72 -26.29 -25.13
CA PRO A 151 -46.13 -26.37 -25.51
C PRO A 151 -46.68 -27.80 -25.50
#